data_AF-M1C9C5-F1
#
_entry.id   AF-M1C9C5-F1
#
_cell.length_a   1.000
_cell.length_b   1.000
_cell.length_c   1.000
_cell.angle_alpha   90.00
_cell.angle_beta   90.00
_cell.angle_gamma   90.00
#
_symmetry.space_group_name_H-M   'P 1'
#
loop_
_entity.id
_entity.type
_entity.pdbx_description
1 polymer ?
#
loop_
_entity_poly.entity_id
_entity_poly.type
_entity_poly.pdbx_seq_one_letter_code
_entity_poly.pdbx_strand_id
1 'polypeptide(L)'
;MVLILASTNLLTAKIAAGCFIAALLIVLFIAQNWTLRGLCIGFIIFIAVIWVLQQLTTVRILRYVILFIGVMNSLFSVYDIYDDLISRRVNSSDAEKFAELCPCPCNGVGWGVIWGMISFIFLCGAMYLGLVILS
;
A
#
# COMPACT_ATOMS: atom_id res chain seq x y z
N MET A 1 1.96 -4.27 1.23
CA MET A 1 2.04 -5.52 0.44
C MET A 1 0.89 -6.51 0.64
N VAL A 2 0.21 -6.60 1.80
CA VAL A 2 -0.82 -7.62 2.08
C VAL A 2 -1.97 -7.66 1.06
N LEU A 3 -2.37 -6.50 0.51
CA LEU A 3 -3.40 -6.42 -0.53
C LEU A 3 -3.04 -7.22 -1.79
N ILE A 4 -1.76 -7.33 -2.13
CA ILE A 4 -1.28 -8.13 -3.27
C ILE A 4 -1.61 -9.60 -3.02
N LEU A 5 -1.28 -10.13 -1.85
CA LEU A 5 -1.54 -11.52 -1.48
C LEU A 5 -3.05 -11.80 -1.34
N ALA A 6 -3.80 -10.85 -0.80
CA ALA A 6 -5.25 -10.96 -0.62
C ALA A 6 -6.03 -10.94 -1.96
N SER A 7 -5.40 -10.50 -3.05
CA SER A 7 -6.04 -10.45 -4.39
C SER A 7 -6.13 -11.80 -5.10
N THR A 8 -5.47 -12.83 -4.58
CA THR A 8 -5.32 -14.15 -5.22
C THR A 8 -6.62 -14.94 -5.34
N ASN A 9 -7.46 -14.92 -4.29
CA ASN A 9 -8.77 -15.57 -4.29
C ASN A 9 -9.92 -14.56 -4.44
N LEU A 10 -11.04 -14.99 -5.02
CA LEU A 10 -12.20 -14.11 -5.23
C LEU A 10 -12.81 -13.64 -3.90
N LEU A 11 -12.89 -14.55 -2.92
CA LEU A 11 -13.45 -14.27 -1.59
C LEU A 11 -12.53 -13.30 -0.83
N THR A 12 -11.23 -13.54 -0.84
CA THR A 12 -10.25 -12.66 -0.18
C THR A 12 -10.18 -11.29 -0.85
N ALA A 13 -10.32 -11.22 -2.18
CA ALA A 13 -10.36 -9.95 -2.91
C ALA A 13 -11.60 -9.11 -2.55
N LYS A 14 -12.77 -9.74 -2.33
CA LYS A 14 -13.97 -9.06 -1.81
C LYS A 14 -13.74 -8.54 -0.40
N ILE A 15 -13.18 -9.35 0.50
CA ILE A 15 -12.85 -8.91 1.86
C ILE A 15 -11.85 -7.75 1.83
N ALA A 16 -10.79 -7.86 1.03
CA ALA A 16 -9.77 -6.82 0.88
C ALA A 16 -10.36 -5.51 0.35
N ALA A 17 -11.25 -5.57 -0.65
CA ALA A 17 -11.97 -4.40 -1.14
C ALA A 17 -12.83 -3.75 -0.04
N GLY A 18 -13.51 -4.56 0.79
CA GLY A 18 -14.31 -4.08 1.91
C GLY A 18 -13.45 -3.38 2.98
N CYS A 19 -12.33 -4.00 3.37
CA CYS A 19 -11.37 -3.40 4.28
C CYS A 19 -10.79 -2.08 3.72
N PHE A 20 -10.51 -2.03 2.41
CA PHE A 20 -9.97 -0.84 1.77
C PHE A 20 -11.01 0.30 1.73
N ILE A 21 -12.27 0.02 1.40
CA ILE A 21 -13.36 1.01 1.49
C ILE A 21 -13.51 1.52 2.92
N ALA A 22 -13.49 0.64 3.92
CA ALA A 22 -13.57 1.04 5.33
C ALA A 22 -12.41 1.97 5.72
N ALA A 23 -11.19 1.66 5.31
CA ALA A 23 -10.03 2.52 5.54
C ALA A 23 -10.20 3.90 4.87
N LEU A 24 -10.69 3.95 3.62
CA LEU A 24 -10.96 5.21 2.93
C LEU A 24 -12.06 6.04 3.61
N LEU A 25 -13.09 5.40 4.18
CA LEU A 25 -14.13 6.09 4.96
C LEU A 25 -13.54 6.74 6.22
N ILE A 26 -12.68 6.02 6.95
CA ILE A 26 -12.00 6.59 8.12
C ILE A 26 -11.16 7.80 7.71
N VAL A 27 -10.37 7.67 6.64
CA VAL A 27 -9.55 8.78 6.12
C VAL A 27 -10.41 9.95 5.66
N LEU A 28 -11.60 9.71 5.10
CA LEU A 28 -12.52 10.76 4.68
C LEU A 28 -12.95 11.66 5.85
N PHE A 29 -13.16 11.10 7.05
CA PHE A 29 -13.49 11.87 8.25
C PHE A 29 -12.30 12.65 8.82
N ILE A 30 -11.08 12.11 8.68
CA ILE A 30 -9.84 12.74 9.18
C ILE A 30 -9.38 13.86 8.23
N ALA A 31 -9.58 13.67 6.92
CA ALA A 31 -9.11 14.56 5.88
C ALA A 31 -9.65 15.98 6.08
N GLN A 32 -8.74 16.96 6.19
CA GLN A 32 -9.09 18.38 6.28
C GLN A 32 -9.17 19.05 4.89
N ASN A 33 -8.52 18.47 3.88
CA ASN A 33 -8.40 19.03 2.54
C ASN A 33 -9.53 18.57 1.61
N TRP A 34 -10.09 19.51 0.84
CA TRP A 34 -11.17 19.24 -0.12
C TRP A 34 -10.75 18.30 -1.26
N THR A 35 -9.53 18.44 -1.79
CA THR A 35 -9.01 17.56 -2.85
C THR A 35 -8.87 16.12 -2.39
N LEU A 36 -8.35 15.92 -1.17
CA LEU A 36 -8.16 14.59 -0.58
C LEU A 36 -9.50 13.92 -0.28
N ARG A 37 -10.49 14.67 0.22
CA ARG A 37 -11.87 14.19 0.38
C ARG A 37 -12.49 13.76 -0.94
N GLY A 38 -12.35 14.57 -1.98
CA GLY A 38 -12.84 14.24 -3.33
C GLY A 38 -12.22 12.97 -3.89
N LEU A 39 -10.91 12.81 -3.72
CA LEU A 39 -10.18 11.60 -4.15
C LEU A 39 -10.66 10.35 -3.39
N CYS A 40 -10.82 10.43 -2.07
CA CYS A 40 -11.34 9.33 -1.26
C CYS A 40 -12.75 8.91 -1.71
N ILE A 41 -13.66 9.86 -1.91
CA ILE A 41 -15.01 9.58 -2.41
C ILE A 41 -14.96 8.93 -3.80
N GLY A 42 -14.12 9.46 -4.70
CA GLY A 42 -13.92 8.90 -6.04
C GLY A 42 -13.50 7.42 -6.00
N PHE A 43 -12.52 7.08 -5.16
CA PHE A 43 -12.07 5.69 -5.01
C PHE A 43 -13.13 4.79 -4.38
N ILE A 44 -13.90 5.27 -3.40
CA ILE A 44 -14.99 4.49 -2.80
C ILE A 44 -16.04 4.15 -3.86
N ILE A 45 -16.49 5.14 -4.64
CA ILE A 45 -17.47 4.95 -5.71
C ILE A 45 -16.92 4.00 -6.78
N PHE A 46 -15.67 4.20 -7.20
CA PHE A 46 -15.01 3.37 -8.21
C PHE A 46 -14.99 1.89 -7.81
N ILE A 47 -14.59 1.58 -6.57
CA ILE A 47 -14.54 0.19 -6.08
C ILE A 47 -15.95 -0.37 -5.91
N ALA A 48 -16.91 0.43 -5.43
CA ALA A 48 -18.31 0.01 -5.32
C ALA A 48 -18.92 -0.36 -6.68
N VAL A 49 -18.67 0.43 -7.72
CA VAL A 49 -19.13 0.14 -9.09
C VAL A 49 -18.52 -1.17 -9.59
N ILE A 50 -17.21 -1.37 -9.42
CA ILE A 50 -16.54 -2.62 -9.84
C ILE A 50 -17.07 -3.83 -9.06
N TRP A 51 -17.35 -3.66 -7.77
CA TRP A 51 -17.93 -4.71 -6.95
C TRP A 51 -19.31 -5.12 -7.48
N VAL A 52 -20.19 -4.16 -7.74
CA VAL A 52 -21.54 -4.41 -8.27
C VAL A 52 -21.46 -5.06 -9.65
N LEU A 53 -20.60 -4.56 -10.54
CA LEU A 53 -20.36 -5.16 -11.86
C LEU A 53 -19.90 -6.61 -11.76
N GLN A 54 -19.03 -6.94 -10.79
CA GLN A 54 -18.60 -8.31 -10.56
C GLN A 54 -19.71 -9.19 -9.95
N GLN A 55 -20.68 -8.63 -9.23
CA GLN A 55 -21.80 -9.39 -8.71
C GLN A 55 -22.84 -9.68 -9.80
N LEU A 56 -23.04 -8.75 -10.73
CA LEU A 56 -24.01 -8.86 -11.83
C LEU A 56 -23.47 -9.59 -13.06
N THR A 57 -22.15 -9.62 -13.26
CA THR A 57 -21.50 -10.19 -14.45
C THR A 57 -20.56 -11.33 -14.05
N THR A 58 -20.35 -12.31 -14.94
CA THR A 58 -19.36 -13.40 -14.75
C THR A 58 -17.90 -12.94 -14.81
N VAL A 59 -17.65 -11.66 -15.12
CA VAL A 59 -16.32 -11.11 -15.33
C VAL A 59 -15.65 -10.82 -13.98
N ARG A 60 -14.50 -11.46 -13.74
CA ARG A 60 -13.73 -11.39 -12.48
C ARG A 60 -12.69 -10.25 -12.50
N ILE A 61 -13.13 -9.00 -12.63
CA ILE A 61 -12.24 -7.82 -12.70
C ILE A 61 -11.74 -7.34 -11.32
N LEU A 62 -12.51 -7.51 -10.25
CA LEU A 62 -12.20 -6.97 -8.91
C LEU A 62 -10.82 -7.42 -8.41
N ARG A 63 -10.43 -8.67 -8.68
CA ARG A 63 -9.12 -9.21 -8.29
C ARG A 63 -7.96 -8.42 -8.89
N TYR A 64 -8.06 -8.04 -10.17
CA TYR A 64 -7.01 -7.31 -10.88
C TYR A 64 -6.92 -5.86 -10.41
N VAL A 65 -8.06 -5.25 -10.09
CA VAL A 65 -8.11 -3.90 -9.54
C VAL A 65 -7.48 -3.86 -8.14
N ILE A 66 -7.79 -4.82 -7.27
CA ILE A 66 -7.18 -4.90 -5.93
C ILE A 66 -5.69 -5.24 -6.02
N LEU A 67 -5.29 -6.13 -6.93
CA LEU A 67 -3.88 -6.41 -7.20
C LEU A 67 -3.14 -5.13 -7.62
N PHE A 68 -3.69 -4.38 -8.57
CA PHE A 68 -3.12 -3.13 -9.05
C PHE A 68 -2.97 -2.08 -7.93
N ILE A 69 -4.03 -1.86 -7.16
CA ILE A 69 -4.01 -0.95 -6.00
C ILE A 69 -2.96 -1.40 -4.98
N GLY A 70 -2.87 -2.71 -4.72
CA GLY A 70 -1.90 -3.29 -3.79
C GLY A 70 -0.44 -3.08 -4.24
N VAL A 71 -0.15 -3.24 -5.54
CA VAL A 71 1.17 -2.99 -6.13
C VAL A 71 1.50 -1.50 -6.06
N MET A 72 0.59 -0.62 -6.50
CA MET A 72 0.82 0.83 -6.48
C MET A 72 1.07 1.35 -5.06
N ASN A 73 0.25 0.99 -4.08
CA ASN A 73 0.45 1.39 -2.69
C ASN A 73 1.78 0.88 -2.12
N SER A 74 2.22 -0.31 -2.52
CA SER A 74 3.49 -0.86 -2.02
C SER A 74 4.69 -0.18 -2.69
N LEU A 75 4.60 0.20 -3.97
CA LEU A 75 5.60 1.03 -4.64
C LEU A 75 5.69 2.43 -4.02
N PHE A 76 4.55 3.06 -3.71
CA PHE A 76 4.52 4.33 -3.01
C PHE A 76 5.17 4.23 -1.63
N SER A 77 4.94 3.15 -0.88
CA SER A 77 5.61 2.94 0.41
C SER A 77 7.13 2.80 0.28
N VAL A 78 7.65 2.12 -0.74
CA VAL A 78 9.10 2.04 -0.98
C VAL A 78 9.67 3.42 -1.37
N TYR A 79 8.94 4.15 -2.22
CA TYR A 79 9.34 5.49 -2.64
C TYR A 79 9.37 6.48 -1.47
N ASP A 80 8.39 6.42 -0.57
CA ASP A 80 8.31 7.26 0.63
C ASP A 80 9.52 7.04 1.56
N ILE A 81 9.91 5.78 1.77
CA ILE A 81 11.12 5.41 2.52
C ILE A 81 12.37 6.01 1.86
N TYR A 82 12.48 5.91 0.52
CA TYR A 82 13.60 6.47 -0.22
C TYR A 82 13.66 7.99 -0.12
N ASP A 83 12.54 8.67 -0.34
CA ASP A 83 12.51 10.13 -0.32
C ASP A 83 12.79 10.67 1.09
N ASP A 84 12.13 10.12 2.12
CA ASP A 84 12.20 10.61 3.50
C ASP A 84 13.51 10.31 4.19
N LEU A 85 14.07 9.11 3.98
CA LEU A 85 15.23 8.63 4.75
C LEU A 85 16.57 8.77 4.02
N ILE A 86 16.56 8.80 2.67
CA ILE A 86 17.78 8.77 1.85
C ILE A 86 17.97 10.08 1.09
N SER A 87 16.94 10.55 0.38
CA SER A 87 17.03 11.71 -0.53
C SER A 87 16.98 13.04 0.21
N ARG A 88 15.86 13.34 0.90
CA ARG A 88 15.61 14.64 1.54
C ARG A 88 16.07 14.71 2.99
N ARG A 89 16.18 13.54 3.64
CA ARG A 89 16.61 13.34 5.02
C ARG A 89 15.82 14.18 6.02
N VAL A 90 14.68 13.63 6.45
CA VAL A 90 13.87 14.28 7.48
C VAL A 90 14.46 13.97 8.85
N ASN A 91 14.99 14.99 9.54
CA ASN A 91 15.67 14.77 10.83
C ASN A 91 14.77 14.35 12.00
N SER A 92 13.45 14.41 11.79
CA SER A 92 12.44 13.88 12.73
C SER A 92 11.97 12.47 12.37
N SER A 93 12.59 11.83 11.37
CA SER A 93 12.21 10.48 10.95
C SER A 93 12.58 9.43 12.00
N ASP A 94 11.81 8.34 12.05
CA ASP A 94 12.04 7.24 12.98
C ASP A 94 13.43 6.62 12.81
N ALA A 95 13.99 6.63 11.60
CA ALA A 95 15.33 6.11 11.34
C ALA A 95 16.44 6.98 11.96
N GLU A 96 16.27 8.30 12.00
CA GLU A 96 17.20 9.19 12.70
C GLU A 96 17.06 9.07 14.21
N LYS A 97 15.83 8.99 14.73
CA LYS A 97 15.60 8.76 16.17
C LYS A 97 16.12 7.41 16.64
N PHE A 98 16.01 6.38 15.80
CA PHE A 98 16.62 5.08 16.08
C PHE A 98 18.15 5.14 16.07
N ALA A 99 18.74 5.91 15.15
CA ALA A 99 20.18 6.14 15.10
C ALA A 99 20.70 6.92 16.32
N GLU A 100 19.92 7.86 16.88
CA GLU A 100 20.25 8.57 18.13
C GLU A 100 20.25 7.65 19.36
N LEU A 101 19.34 6.67 19.40
CA LEU A 101 19.16 5.76 20.54
C LEU A 101 20.10 4.54 20.51
N CYS A 102 20.60 4.15 19.35
CA CYS A 102 21.40 2.94 19.19
C CYS A 102 22.91 3.26 19.11
N PRO A 103 23.79 2.60 19.90
CA PRO A 103 25.23 2.90 19.97
C PRO A 103 26.05 2.44 18.74
N CYS A 104 25.40 2.14 17.62
CA CYS A 104 26.04 1.68 16.41
C CYS A 104 26.38 2.85 15.46
N PRO A 105 27.47 2.76 14.67
CA PRO A 105 27.97 3.85 13.82
C PRO A 105 27.08 4.15 12.58
N CYS A 106 25.86 3.63 12.55
CA CYS A 106 24.95 3.74 11.42
C CYS A 106 24.13 5.01 11.52
N ASN A 107 24.50 6.01 10.73
CA ASN A 107 23.75 7.25 10.55
C ASN A 107 22.31 6.95 10.03
N GLY A 108 21.35 7.86 10.20
CA GLY A 108 19.94 7.62 9.83
C GLY A 108 19.72 7.12 8.38
N VAL A 109 20.59 7.51 7.46
CA VAL A 109 20.61 7.03 6.06
C VAL A 109 20.90 5.53 5.96
N GLY A 110 21.81 5.00 6.78
CA GLY A 110 22.12 3.57 6.81
C GLY A 110 20.93 2.73 7.24
N TRP A 111 20.20 3.21 8.25
CA TRP A 111 18.92 2.60 8.65
C TRP A 111 17.86 2.73 7.55
N GLY A 112 17.79 3.90 6.88
CA GLY A 112 16.92 4.10 5.74
C GLY A 112 17.16 3.10 4.60
N VAL A 113 18.43 2.81 4.28
CA VAL A 113 18.80 1.81 3.27
C VAL A 113 18.37 0.40 3.68
N ILE A 114 18.57 0.02 4.94
CA ILE A 114 18.16 -1.30 5.46
C ILE A 114 16.64 -1.46 5.36
N TRP A 115 15.88 -0.46 5.82
CA TRP A 115 14.41 -0.47 5.74
C TRP A 115 13.91 -0.48 4.29
N GLY A 116 14.55 0.29 3.41
CA GLY A 116 14.29 0.28 1.99
C GLY A 116 14.49 -1.09 1.36
N MET A 117 15.61 -1.76 1.67
CA MET A 117 15.90 -3.12 1.18
C MET A 117 14.88 -4.15 1.68
N ILE A 118 14.52 -4.10 2.97
CA ILE A 118 13.50 -4.99 3.54
C ILE A 118 12.17 -4.77 2.81
N SER A 119 11.73 -3.52 2.68
CA SER A 119 10.48 -3.18 1.99
C SER A 119 10.49 -3.65 0.53
N PHE A 120 11.61 -3.49 -0.17
CA PHE A 120 11.76 -3.96 -1.54
C PHE A 120 11.71 -5.49 -1.66
N ILE A 121 12.36 -6.24 -0.77
CA ILE A 121 12.30 -7.71 -0.74
C ILE A 121 10.87 -8.19 -0.51
N PHE A 122 10.14 -7.59 0.43
CA PHE A 122 8.74 -7.92 0.68
C PHE A 122 7.84 -7.59 -0.52
N LEU A 123 8.12 -6.50 -1.25
CA LEU A 123 7.41 -6.16 -2.48
C LEU A 123 7.66 -7.22 -3.57
N CYS A 124 8.92 -7.53 -3.85
CA CYS A 124 9.30 -8.54 -4.84
C CYS A 124 8.72 -9.93 -4.49
N GLY A 125 8.81 -10.32 -3.21
CA GLY A 125 8.25 -11.57 -2.72
C GLY A 125 6.73 -11.63 -2.86
N ALA A 126 6.02 -10.56 -2.49
CA ALA A 126 4.57 -10.48 -2.64
C ALA A 126 4.13 -10.49 -4.11
N MET A 127 4.86 -9.80 -4.99
CA MET A 127 4.59 -9.82 -6.44
C MET A 127 4.83 -11.21 -7.04
N TYR A 128 5.95 -11.86 -6.69
CA TYR A 128 6.27 -13.20 -7.17
C TYR A 128 5.22 -14.22 -6.73
N LEU A 129 4.87 -14.24 -5.44
CA LEU A 129 3.81 -15.11 -4.93
C LEU A 129 2.46 -14.80 -5.57
N GLY A 130 2.12 -13.52 -5.74
CA GLY A 130 0.91 -13.09 -6.43
C GLY A 130 0.83 -13.62 -7.86
N LEU A 131 1.93 -13.56 -8.60
CA LEU A 131 2.03 -14.09 -9.97
C LEU A 131 1.92 -15.62 -10.03
N VAL A 132 2.65 -16.32 -9.17
CA VAL A 132 2.65 -17.80 -9.12
C VAL A 132 1.27 -18.35 -8.72
N ILE A 133 0.55 -17.66 -7.84
CA ILE A 133 -0.79 -18.09 -7.42
C ILE A 133 -1.86 -17.69 -8.45
N LEU A 134 -1.63 -16.63 -9.24
CA LEU A 134 -2.56 -16.22 -10.30
C LEU A 134 -2.40 -17.00 -11.62
N SER A 135 -1.22 -17.56 -11.88
CA SER A 135 -0.92 -18.37 -13.08
C SER A 135 -1.67 -19.69 -13.08
#